data_AF-A0AAP5UQA4-F1
#
_entry.id   AF-A0AAP5UQA4-F1
#
_cell.length_a   1.000
_cell.length_b   1.000
_cell.length_c   1.000
_cell.angle_alpha   90.00
_cell.angle_beta   90.00
_cell.angle_gamma   90.00
#
_symmetry.space_group_name_H-M   'P 1'
#
loop_
_entity.id
_entity.type
_entity.pdbx_description
1 polymer ?
#
loop_
_entity_poly.entity_id
_entity_poly.type
_entity_poly.pdbx_seq_one_letter_code
_entity_poly.pdbx_strand_id
1 'polypeptide(L)'
;MGKRLTSQNKAKDANNPILVTPRKSSVQFKIALEDALIAPYTFKKAKAEGAKGFGEFIAKTVGKHLSITAVENLYLRTDGPHGAKNKERIGEVVRDMYHFSNGSRQFRVHGYYNAQNYFCLCRLDPNHRYNFK
;
A
#
# COMPACT_ATOMS: atom_id res chain seq x y z
N MET A 1 13.25 -12.45 63.64
CA MET A 1 13.18 -13.35 62.46
C MET A 1 12.84 -12.50 61.24
N GLY A 2 13.84 -12.10 60.43
CA GLY A 2 13.62 -11.28 59.24
C GLY A 2 13.70 -12.14 57.98
N LYS A 3 12.64 -12.12 57.14
CA LYS A 3 12.60 -12.82 55.85
C LYS A 3 13.56 -12.13 54.88
N ARG A 4 14.60 -12.84 54.45
CA ARG A 4 15.58 -12.38 53.45
C ARG A 4 14.94 -12.51 52.05
N LEU A 5 14.60 -11.40 51.41
CA LEU A 5 14.19 -11.37 50.00
C LEU A 5 15.42 -11.64 49.13
N THR A 6 15.39 -12.69 48.31
CA THR A 6 16.42 -12.94 47.30
C THR A 6 16.14 -12.09 46.06
N SER A 7 17.10 -11.27 45.65
CA SER A 7 17.04 -10.52 44.40
C SER A 7 17.34 -11.46 43.22
N GLN A 8 16.31 -12.14 42.72
CA GLN A 8 16.35 -12.73 41.37
C GLN A 8 15.58 -11.83 40.40
N ASN A 9 16.15 -10.66 40.13
CA ASN A 9 15.71 -9.80 39.04
C ASN A 9 16.74 -9.89 37.91
N LYS A 10 16.53 -10.84 36.99
CA LYS A 10 16.47 -10.59 35.54
C LYS A 10 16.39 -11.91 34.78
N ALA A 11 15.43 -11.92 33.85
CA ALA A 11 15.12 -13.03 32.98
C ALA A 11 16.39 -13.51 32.25
N LYS A 12 16.52 -14.84 32.14
CA LYS A 12 17.40 -15.47 31.15
C LYS A 12 17.09 -14.86 29.79
N ASP A 13 18.13 -14.53 29.03
CA ASP A 13 18.04 -14.12 27.63
C ASP A 13 17.29 -15.19 26.83
N ALA A 14 15.96 -15.11 26.84
CA ALA A 14 15.12 -15.82 25.92
C ALA A 14 15.20 -15.02 24.63
N ASN A 15 16.02 -15.51 23.70
CA ASN A 15 15.97 -15.27 22.26
C ASN A 15 14.69 -14.50 21.90
N ASN A 16 14.81 -13.17 21.85
CA ASN A 16 13.69 -12.31 21.53
C ASN A 16 13.21 -12.79 20.15
N PRO A 17 11.98 -13.32 20.01
CA PRO A 17 11.54 -13.80 18.71
C PRO A 17 11.63 -12.60 17.79
N ILE A 18 12.33 -12.77 16.67
CA ILE A 18 12.28 -11.86 15.53
C ILE A 18 10.81 -11.44 15.42
N LEU A 19 10.50 -10.16 15.58
CA LEU A 19 9.17 -9.63 15.30
C LEU A 19 8.90 -10.00 13.85
N VAL A 20 8.26 -11.14 13.62
CA VAL A 20 8.06 -11.69 12.29
C VAL A 20 7.16 -10.69 11.59
N THR A 21 7.74 -9.86 10.73
CA THR A 21 6.95 -9.02 9.83
C THR A 21 6.00 -9.97 9.11
N PRO A 22 4.67 -9.82 9.30
CA PRO A 22 3.72 -10.78 8.78
C PRO A 22 3.86 -10.84 7.26
N ARG A 23 3.80 -12.06 6.71
CA ARG A 23 3.89 -12.24 5.25
C ARG A 23 2.77 -11.45 4.58
N LYS A 24 3.07 -10.77 3.47
CA LYS A 24 2.07 -10.01 2.70
C LYS A 24 0.82 -10.83 2.35
N SER A 25 0.97 -12.15 2.20
CA SER A 25 -0.14 -13.06 1.92
C SER A 25 -1.12 -13.22 3.08
N SER A 26 -0.70 -12.94 4.33
CA SER A 26 -1.55 -12.99 5.52
C SER A 26 -2.02 -11.61 6.01
N VAL A 27 -1.58 -10.53 5.36
CA VAL A 27 -1.96 -9.15 5.72
C VAL A 27 -3.05 -8.68 4.77
N GLN A 28 -4.18 -8.23 5.32
CA GLN A 28 -5.25 -7.62 4.53
C GLN A 28 -4.78 -6.32 3.87
N PHE A 29 -5.16 -6.13 2.61
CA PHE A 29 -4.92 -4.89 1.89
C PHE A 29 -5.80 -3.79 2.46
N LYS A 30 -5.18 -2.69 2.86
CA LYS A 30 -5.83 -1.50 3.44
C LYS A 30 -5.29 -0.26 2.73
N ILE A 31 -6.13 0.77 2.61
CA ILE A 31 -5.74 2.04 1.99
C ILE A 31 -5.71 3.12 3.08
N ALA A 32 -4.72 4.01 3.01
CA ALA A 32 -4.64 5.21 3.83
C ALA A 32 -4.44 6.46 2.97
N LEU A 33 -4.86 7.60 3.49
CA LEU A 33 -4.49 8.93 3.02
C LEU A 33 -3.62 9.57 4.09
N GLU A 34 -2.30 9.54 3.89
CA GLU A 34 -1.34 10.18 4.81
C GLU A 34 -1.06 11.64 4.42
N ASP A 35 -1.20 11.95 3.12
CA ASP A 35 -0.99 13.28 2.55
C ASP A 35 -2.06 13.60 1.49
N ALA A 36 -2.08 14.88 1.06
CA ALA A 36 -2.85 15.27 -0.11
C ALA A 36 -2.34 14.56 -1.38
N LEU A 37 -3.26 14.18 -2.27
CA LEU A 37 -2.89 13.58 -3.55
C LEU A 37 -2.05 14.56 -4.39
N ILE A 38 -1.09 14.02 -5.11
CA ILE A 38 -0.13 14.79 -5.89
C ILE A 38 -0.77 15.27 -7.19
N ALA A 39 -0.72 16.59 -7.44
CA ALA A 39 -1.25 17.19 -8.64
C ALA A 39 -0.57 16.66 -9.93
N PRO A 40 -1.29 16.59 -11.06
CA PRO A 40 -2.71 16.91 -11.23
C PRO A 40 -3.66 15.76 -10.83
N TYR A 41 -3.15 14.61 -10.40
CA TYR A 41 -3.90 13.36 -10.26
C TYR A 41 -4.60 13.22 -8.91
N THR A 42 -5.54 14.13 -8.65
CA THR A 42 -6.29 14.25 -7.39
C THR A 42 -7.76 13.89 -7.57
N PHE A 43 -8.50 13.68 -6.47
CA PHE A 43 -9.96 13.47 -6.51
C PHE A 43 -10.70 14.59 -7.25
N LYS A 44 -10.25 15.85 -7.10
CA LYS A 44 -10.83 17.01 -7.79
C LYS A 44 -10.72 16.89 -9.31
N LYS A 45 -9.64 16.33 -9.82
CA LYS A 45 -9.38 16.16 -11.27
C LYS A 45 -9.92 14.85 -11.83
N ALA A 46 -10.12 13.84 -10.98
CA ALA A 46 -10.61 12.52 -11.37
C ALA A 46 -12.03 12.53 -11.95
N LYS A 47 -12.84 13.57 -11.65
CA LYS A 47 -14.25 13.69 -12.04
C LYS A 47 -15.09 12.48 -11.57
N ALA A 48 -16.34 12.40 -12.01
CA ALA A 48 -17.27 11.35 -11.59
C ALA A 48 -16.79 9.95 -12.00
N GLU A 49 -16.21 9.79 -13.20
CA GLU A 49 -15.76 8.49 -13.68
C GLU A 49 -14.59 7.96 -12.84
N GLY A 50 -13.66 8.83 -12.43
CA GLY A 50 -12.54 8.42 -11.59
C GLY A 50 -12.96 8.08 -10.16
N ALA A 51 -13.93 8.82 -9.60
CA ALA A 51 -14.51 8.47 -8.30
C ALA A 51 -15.20 7.11 -8.35
N LYS A 52 -15.98 6.84 -9.40
CA LYS A 52 -16.60 5.52 -9.63
C LYS A 52 -15.55 4.41 -9.76
N GLY A 53 -14.54 4.62 -10.61
CA GLY A 53 -13.47 3.64 -10.82
C GLY A 53 -12.69 3.33 -9.53
N PHE A 54 -12.47 4.33 -8.68
CA PHE A 54 -11.82 4.14 -7.38
C PHE A 54 -12.74 3.42 -6.38
N GLY A 55 -14.03 3.76 -6.33
CA GLY A 55 -15.01 3.02 -5.55
C GLY A 55 -15.08 1.55 -5.94
N GLU A 56 -15.06 1.25 -7.24
CA GLU A 56 -14.99 -0.13 -7.74
C GLU A 56 -13.71 -0.85 -7.33
N PHE A 57 -12.56 -0.16 -7.38
CA PHE A 57 -11.29 -0.71 -6.91
C PHE A 57 -11.36 -1.05 -5.41
N ILE A 58 -11.88 -0.16 -4.57
CA ILE A 58 -12.07 -0.40 -3.14
C ILE A 58 -12.99 -1.60 -2.92
N ALA A 59 -14.14 -1.65 -3.61
CA ALA A 59 -15.11 -2.74 -3.47
C ALA A 59 -14.52 -4.11 -3.85
N LYS A 60 -13.68 -4.16 -4.90
CA LYS A 60 -13.01 -5.38 -5.36
C LYS A 60 -11.81 -5.79 -4.51
N THR A 61 -11.24 -4.89 -3.73
CA THR A 61 -10.03 -5.12 -2.92
C THR A 61 -10.36 -5.15 -1.42
N VAL A 62 -10.42 -3.98 -0.80
CA VAL A 62 -10.71 -3.79 0.63
C VAL A 62 -12.07 -4.40 0.98
N GLY A 63 -13.10 -4.15 0.16
CA GLY A 63 -14.46 -4.67 0.36
C GLY A 63 -14.57 -6.19 0.26
N LYS A 64 -13.58 -6.86 -0.35
CA LYS A 64 -13.47 -8.33 -0.40
C LYS A 64 -12.47 -8.89 0.61
N HIS A 65 -11.92 -8.04 1.50
CA HIS A 65 -10.94 -8.42 2.51
C HIS A 65 -9.70 -9.15 1.93
N LEU A 66 -9.31 -8.80 0.70
CA LEU A 66 -8.18 -9.45 0.03
C LEU A 66 -6.86 -9.16 0.77
N SER A 67 -5.93 -10.11 0.72
CA SER A 67 -4.56 -9.88 1.19
C SER A 67 -3.78 -8.98 0.24
N ILE A 68 -2.69 -8.39 0.72
CA ILE A 68 -1.78 -7.60 -0.11
C ILE A 68 -1.30 -8.40 -1.32
N THR A 69 -0.86 -9.64 -1.12
CA THR A 69 -0.43 -10.50 -2.23
C THR A 69 -1.55 -10.77 -3.23
N ALA A 70 -2.78 -10.98 -2.77
CA ALA A 70 -3.92 -11.20 -3.67
C ALA A 70 -4.23 -9.95 -4.51
N VAL A 71 -4.19 -8.76 -3.90
CA VAL A 71 -4.36 -7.48 -4.62
C VAL A 71 -3.23 -7.24 -5.61
N GLU A 72 -1.98 -7.50 -5.21
CA GLU A 72 -0.82 -7.40 -6.10
C GLU A 72 -0.96 -8.31 -7.33
N ASN A 73 -1.32 -9.58 -7.14
CA ASN A 73 -1.46 -10.51 -8.26
C ASN A 73 -2.60 -10.14 -9.23
N LEU A 74 -3.71 -9.60 -8.72
CA LEU A 74 -4.89 -9.31 -9.53
C LEU A 74 -4.81 -7.96 -10.25
N TYR A 75 -4.19 -6.96 -9.60
CA TYR A 75 -4.36 -5.57 -10.00
C TYR A 75 -3.06 -4.81 -10.19
N LEU A 76 -1.91 -5.30 -9.69
CA LEU A 76 -0.64 -4.63 -9.90
C LEU A 76 -0.31 -4.70 -11.38
N ARG A 77 -0.08 -3.55 -11.98
CA ARG A 77 0.35 -3.50 -13.36
C ARG A 77 1.76 -4.03 -13.43
N THR A 78 2.06 -4.94 -14.36
CA THR A 78 3.43 -5.37 -14.66
C THR A 78 3.97 -4.72 -15.94
N ASP A 79 3.06 -4.18 -16.76
CA ASP A 79 3.36 -3.73 -18.11
C ASP A 79 3.55 -2.20 -18.16
N GLY A 80 4.72 -1.79 -18.66
CA GLY A 80 5.12 -0.40 -18.86
C GLY A 80 6.65 -0.22 -18.78
N PRO A 81 7.18 0.97 -19.13
CA PRO A 81 8.61 1.24 -19.15
C PRO A 81 9.29 1.12 -17.76
N HIS A 82 8.49 1.13 -16.69
CA HIS A 82 8.98 1.03 -15.32
C HIS A 82 8.52 -0.26 -14.60
N GLY A 83 7.96 -1.23 -15.34
CA GLY A 83 7.51 -2.50 -14.78
C GLY A 83 6.48 -2.34 -13.65
N ALA A 84 6.55 -3.24 -12.66
CA ALA A 84 5.57 -3.31 -11.59
C ALA A 84 5.67 -2.21 -10.53
N LYS A 85 6.86 -1.61 -10.38
CA LYS A 85 7.18 -0.63 -9.35
C LYS A 85 8.29 0.27 -9.85
N ASN A 86 8.24 1.56 -9.50
CA ASN A 86 9.33 2.49 -9.73
C ASN A 86 9.73 3.19 -8.44
N LYS A 87 10.99 3.60 -8.34
CA LYS A 87 11.44 4.46 -7.24
C LYS A 87 11.02 5.89 -7.54
N GLU A 88 10.40 6.53 -6.57
CA GLU A 88 9.98 7.92 -6.68
C GLU A 88 10.25 8.67 -5.38
N ARG A 89 10.68 9.92 -5.48
CA ARG A 89 10.83 10.79 -4.32
C ARG A 89 9.48 11.46 -4.00
N ILE A 90 8.95 11.17 -2.82
CA ILE A 90 7.72 11.78 -2.28
C ILE A 90 8.12 12.57 -1.03
N GLY A 91 8.05 13.90 -1.12
CA GLY A 91 8.66 14.78 -0.13
C GLY A 91 10.18 14.59 -0.08
N GLU A 92 10.72 14.28 1.09
CA GLU A 92 12.16 14.06 1.31
C GLU A 92 12.57 12.58 1.20
N VAL A 93 11.61 11.66 1.02
CA VAL A 93 11.85 10.22 1.09
C VAL A 93 11.68 9.57 -0.28
N VAL A 94 12.60 8.65 -0.63
CA VAL A 94 12.45 7.77 -1.80
C VAL A 94 11.61 6.55 -1.42
N ARG A 95 10.53 6.32 -2.16
CA ARG A 95 9.58 5.23 -1.93
C ARG A 95 9.51 4.33 -3.17
N ASP A 96 9.20 3.05 -2.96
CA ASP A 96 8.77 2.17 -4.05
C ASP A 96 7.30 2.45 -4.34
N MET A 97 7.03 3.04 -5.50
CA MET A 97 5.72 3.41 -5.99
C MET A 97 5.10 2.22 -6.72
N TYR A 98 3.88 1.86 -6.35
CA TYR A 98 3.10 0.77 -6.91
C TYR A 98 1.96 1.34 -7.74
N HIS A 99 1.70 0.72 -8.89
CA HIS A 99 0.67 1.16 -9.83
C HIS A 99 -0.40 0.07 -9.98
N PHE A 100 -1.55 0.27 -9.37
CA PHE A 100 -2.69 -0.64 -9.50
C PHE A 100 -3.64 -0.19 -10.60
N SER A 101 -4.23 -1.16 -11.29
CA SER A 101 -5.43 -0.95 -12.12
C SER A 101 -6.70 -1.33 -11.34
N ASN A 102 -7.87 -1.00 -11.86
CA ASN A 102 -9.16 -1.52 -11.35
C ASN A 102 -9.69 -2.72 -12.16
N GLY A 103 -8.82 -3.33 -13.00
CA GLY A 103 -9.18 -4.26 -14.06
C GLY A 103 -9.24 -3.63 -15.45
N SER A 104 -9.24 -2.30 -15.56
CA SER A 104 -9.03 -1.57 -16.82
C SER A 104 -7.63 -1.00 -16.92
N ARG A 105 -7.01 -1.09 -18.11
CA ARG A 105 -5.65 -0.59 -18.36
C ARG A 105 -5.53 0.94 -18.22
N GLN A 106 -6.63 1.68 -18.37
CA GLN A 106 -6.65 3.15 -18.36
C GLN A 106 -6.69 3.75 -16.95
N PHE A 107 -7.25 3.03 -16.00
CA PHE A 107 -7.39 3.47 -14.62
C PHE A 107 -6.14 3.10 -13.80
N ARG A 108 -5.63 4.06 -13.04
CA ARG A 108 -4.43 3.88 -12.21
C ARG A 108 -4.60 4.47 -10.82
N VAL A 109 -4.21 3.67 -9.84
CA VAL A 109 -4.06 4.06 -8.44
C VAL A 109 -2.59 3.95 -8.09
N HIS A 110 -1.97 5.06 -7.71
CA HIS A 110 -0.57 5.11 -7.34
C HIS A 110 -0.44 5.27 -5.83
N GLY A 111 0.50 4.56 -5.24
CA GLY A 111 0.80 4.68 -3.82
C GLY A 111 1.98 3.82 -3.40
N TYR A 112 2.30 3.87 -2.12
CA TYR A 112 3.37 3.09 -1.51
C TYR A 112 2.88 2.38 -0.25
N TYR A 113 3.60 1.36 0.21
CA TYR A 113 3.32 0.76 1.52
C TYR A 113 4.06 1.50 2.63
N ASN A 114 3.35 1.90 3.69
CA ASN A 114 3.97 2.39 4.91
C ASN A 114 4.44 1.23 5.82
N ALA A 115 5.05 1.56 6.96
CA ALA A 115 5.58 0.57 7.90
C ALA A 115 4.47 -0.31 8.53
N GLN A 116 3.22 0.15 8.52
CA GLN A 116 2.04 -0.56 9.03
C GLN A 116 1.29 -1.34 7.94
N ASN A 117 1.90 -1.49 6.75
CA ASN A 117 1.35 -2.19 5.59
C ASN A 117 0.07 -1.57 5.02
N TYR A 118 -0.21 -0.29 5.26
CA TYR A 118 -1.23 0.43 4.51
C TYR A 118 -0.67 0.84 3.16
N PHE A 119 -1.49 0.71 2.13
CA PHE A 119 -1.24 1.32 0.84
C PHE A 119 -1.64 2.80 0.92
N CYS A 120 -0.66 3.68 1.04
CA CYS A 120 -0.84 5.12 1.11
C CYS A 120 -1.09 5.67 -0.30
N LEU A 121 -2.30 6.15 -0.55
CA LEU A 121 -2.72 6.67 -1.85
C LEU A 121 -2.03 8.01 -2.14
N CYS A 122 -1.31 8.09 -3.26
CA CYS A 122 -0.64 9.31 -3.70
C CYS A 122 -1.30 9.94 -4.93
N ARG A 123 -1.80 9.14 -5.87
CA ARG A 123 -2.43 9.63 -7.11
C ARG A 123 -3.59 8.77 -7.55
N LEU A 124 -4.59 9.41 -8.12
CA LEU A 124 -5.70 8.79 -8.82
C LEU A 124 -5.72 9.30 -10.27
N ASP A 125 -5.29 8.44 -11.19
CA ASP A 125 -5.24 8.73 -12.63
C ASP A 125 -6.23 7.82 -13.37
N PRO A 126 -7.51 8.23 -13.50
CA PRO A 126 -8.55 7.36 -14.02
C PRO A 126 -8.56 7.24 -15.55
N ASN A 127 -7.93 8.18 -16.25
CA ASN A 127 -8.06 8.36 -17.70
C ASN A 127 -6.69 8.43 -18.37
N HIS A 128 -5.79 7.52 -18.03
CA HIS A 128 -4.49 7.50 -18.66
C HIS A 128 -4.62 7.09 -20.13
N ARG A 129 -4.67 8.08 -21.03
CA ARG A 129 -4.61 7.86 -22.48
C ARG A 129 -3.17 7.50 -22.85
N TYR A 130 -2.94 6.22 -23.09
CA TYR A 130 -1.66 5.74 -23.59
C TYR A 130 -1.57 6.09 -25.09
N ASN A 131 -0.88 7.17 -25.44
CA ASN A 131 -0.48 7.40 -26.82
C ASN A 131 0.77 6.56 -27.07
N PHE A 132 0.63 5.36 -27.65
CA PHE A 132 1.75 4.78 -28.38
C PHE A 132 1.98 5.69 -29.60
N LYS A 133 3.16 6.32 -29.68
CA LYS A 133 3.73 6.67 -30.97
C LYS A 133 4.45 5.45 -31.52
#